data_AF-A0A8H6FLV3-F1
#
_entry.id   AF-A0A8H6FLV3-F1
#
_cell.length_a   1.000
_cell.length_b   1.000
_cell.length_c   1.000
_cell.angle_alpha   90.00
_cell.angle_beta   90.00
_cell.angle_gamma   90.00
#
_symmetry.space_group_name_H-M   'P 1'
#
loop_
_entity.id
_entity.type
_entity.pdbx_description
1 polymer ?
#
loop_
_entity_poly.entity_id
_entity_poly.type
_entity_poly.pdbx_seq_one_letter_code
_entity_poly.pdbx_strand_id
1 'polypeptide(L)'
;MAFQNGHRDVSIVDIRQGGLNISLVDEIHQKLNPGKGQERRMPTLLLYDEEGLQLFEEITYLEEYYLTNAEIETLTTHAEAIARVIEPGSQVIELGSG
;
A
#
# COMPACT_ATOMS: atom_id res chain seq x y z
N MET A 1 41.56 16.44 15.94
CA MET A 1 40.23 16.95 15.54
C MET A 1 39.35 15.74 15.33
N ALA A 2 38.44 15.46 16.28
CA ALA A 2 37.59 14.28 16.23
C ALA A 2 36.26 14.64 15.54
N PHE A 3 35.91 13.92 14.48
CA PHE A 3 34.58 13.95 13.90
C PHE A 3 33.64 13.19 14.84
N GLN A 4 32.73 13.90 15.49
CA GLN A 4 31.63 13.30 16.26
C GLN A 4 30.54 12.85 15.28
N ASN A 5 30.43 11.53 15.06
CA ASN A 5 29.26 10.93 14.40
C ASN A 5 28.07 10.96 15.36
N GLY A 6 27.21 11.96 15.21
CA GLY A 6 25.91 12.01 15.88
C GLY A 6 24.95 11.00 15.25
N HIS A 7 24.93 9.77 15.76
CA HIS A 7 23.87 8.81 15.45
C HIS A 7 22.60 9.30 16.16
N ARG A 8 21.70 9.96 15.43
CA ARG A 8 20.36 10.26 15.97
C ARG A 8 19.62 8.93 16.09
N ASP A 9 19.24 8.56 17.30
CA ASP A 9 18.30 7.47 17.53
C ASP A 9 17.00 7.79 16.79
N VAL A 10 16.72 7.04 15.71
CA VAL A 10 15.44 7.12 15.00
C VAL A 10 14.49 6.16 15.71
N SER A 11 13.43 6.70 16.31
CA SER A 11 12.36 5.88 16.91
C SER A 11 11.56 5.18 15.81
N ILE A 12 11.78 3.89 15.62
CA ILE A 12 11.00 3.06 14.69
C ILE A 12 9.76 2.55 15.42
N VAL A 13 8.58 2.97 14.94
CA VAL A 13 7.29 2.47 15.43
C VAL A 13 6.82 1.36 14.50
N ASP A 14 6.82 0.12 15.00
CA ASP A 14 6.28 -1.02 14.26
C ASP A 14 4.75 -1.04 14.39
N ILE A 15 4.05 -0.76 13.28
CA ILE A 15 2.57 -0.70 13.22
C ILE A 15 1.93 -2.03 12.81
N ARG A 16 2.72 -3.10 12.63
CA ARG A 16 2.19 -4.40 12.19
C ARG A 16 1.41 -5.07 13.34
N GLN A 17 0.14 -5.40 13.13
CA GLN A 17 -0.62 -6.20 14.08
C GLN A 17 -0.38 -7.70 13.85
N GLY A 18 0.32 -8.33 14.80
CA GLY A 18 0.66 -9.75 14.73
C GLY A 18 1.78 -10.03 13.72
N GLY A 19 2.70 -10.92 14.07
CA GLY A 19 3.72 -11.39 13.13
C GLY A 19 3.05 -12.18 12.02
N LEU A 20 2.63 -11.49 10.94
CA LEU A 20 2.18 -12.12 9.71
C LEU A 20 3.36 -12.87 9.10
N ASN A 21 3.52 -14.14 9.48
CA ASN A 21 4.33 -15.11 8.76
C ASN A 21 3.57 -15.54 7.50
N ILE A 22 3.32 -14.59 6.59
CA ILE A 22 2.74 -14.89 5.28
C ILE A 22 3.91 -15.29 4.37
N SER A 23 3.99 -16.57 4.06
CA SER A 23 4.89 -17.09 3.03
C SER A 23 4.17 -17.02 1.68
N LEU A 24 4.56 -16.06 0.85
CA LEU A 24 4.03 -15.92 -0.51
C LEU A 24 4.27 -17.19 -1.35
N VAL A 25 5.40 -17.88 -1.11
CA VAL A 25 5.74 -19.13 -1.78
C VAL A 25 4.73 -20.22 -1.44
N ASP A 26 4.40 -20.40 -0.16
CA ASP A 26 3.42 -21.40 0.27
C ASP A 26 2.02 -21.08 -0.27
N GLU A 27 1.65 -19.79 -0.31
CA GLU A 27 0.39 -19.33 -0.88
C GLU A 27 0.29 -19.66 -2.38
N ILE A 28 1.35 -19.41 -3.16
CA ILE A 28 1.41 -19.75 -4.58
C ILE A 28 1.28 -21.27 -4.78
N HIS A 29 2.02 -22.08 -4.03
CA HIS A 29 1.95 -23.53 -4.13
C HIS A 29 0.54 -24.06 -3.86
N GLN A 30 -0.12 -23.55 -2.82
CA GLN A 30 -1.48 -23.94 -2.47
C GLN A 30 -2.48 -23.53 -3.57
N LYS A 31 -2.38 -22.29 -4.08
CA LYS A 31 -3.33 -21.76 -5.07
C LYS A 31 -3.16 -22.35 -6.47
N LEU A 32 -1.96 -22.81 -6.84
CA LEU A 32 -1.70 -23.45 -8.13
C LEU A 32 -2.02 -24.96 -8.14
N ASN A 33 -2.00 -25.60 -6.98
CA ASN A 33 -2.35 -27.02 -6.83
C ASN A 33 -3.52 -27.21 -5.85
N PRO A 34 -4.71 -26.69 -6.17
CA PRO A 34 -5.86 -26.83 -5.30
C PRO A 34 -6.43 -28.26 -5.37
N GLY A 35 -7.33 -28.59 -4.44
CA GLY A 35 -7.98 -29.91 -4.40
C GLY A 35 -8.76 -30.22 -5.69
N LYS A 36 -9.05 -31.50 -5.94
CA LYS A 36 -9.77 -31.93 -7.15
C LYS A 36 -11.13 -31.22 -7.27
N GLY A 37 -11.35 -30.57 -8.41
CA GLY A 37 -12.58 -29.81 -8.69
C GLY A 37 -12.54 -28.34 -8.24
N GLN A 38 -11.40 -27.86 -7.73
CA GLN A 38 -11.20 -26.44 -7.40
C GLN A 38 -10.40 -25.71 -8.49
N GLU A 39 -10.68 -24.42 -8.65
CA GLU A 39 -9.99 -23.54 -9.61
C GLU A 39 -8.63 -23.08 -9.09
N ARG A 40 -7.66 -23.00 -10.00
CA ARG A 40 -6.36 -22.39 -9.70
C ARG A 40 -6.50 -20.88 -9.53
N ARG A 41 -5.69 -20.31 -8.65
CA ARG A 41 -5.66 -18.87 -8.36
C ARG A 41 -4.21 -18.37 -8.29
N MET A 42 -4.03 -17.05 -8.31
CA MET A 42 -2.77 -16.37 -8.01
C MET A 42 -3.01 -15.27 -6.97
N PRO A 43 -2.05 -14.98 -6.07
CA PRO A 43 -2.09 -13.79 -5.22
C PRO A 43 -2.03 -12.52 -6.08
N THR A 44 -2.89 -11.54 -5.79
CA THR A 44 -2.90 -10.25 -6.50
C THR A 44 -1.64 -9.43 -6.25
N LEU A 45 -0.94 -9.66 -5.13
CA LEU A 45 0.34 -9.02 -4.82
C LEU A 45 1.39 -9.20 -5.94
N LEU A 46 1.30 -10.31 -6.70
CA LEU A 46 2.20 -10.57 -7.82
C LEU A 46 1.98 -9.65 -9.02
N LEU A 47 0.89 -8.88 -9.05
CA LEU A 47 0.59 -7.91 -10.11
C LEU A 47 1.28 -6.55 -9.91
N TYR A 48 1.95 -6.34 -8.78
CA TYR A 48 2.50 -5.03 -8.39
C TYR A 48 4.03 -5.07 -8.26
N ASP A 49 4.69 -5.73 -9.21
CA ASP A 49 6.10 -5.47 -9.45
C ASP A 49 6.29 -4.12 -10.18
N GLU A 50 7.52 -3.79 -10.57
CA GLU A 50 7.81 -2.50 -11.20
C GLU A 50 6.98 -2.26 -12.48
N GLU A 51 6.87 -3.27 -13.35
CA GLU A 51 6.11 -3.18 -14.59
C GLU A 51 4.60 -3.14 -14.32
N GLY A 52 4.13 -3.99 -13.41
CA GLY A 52 2.73 -4.02 -13.01
C GLY A 52 2.25 -2.73 -12.35
N LEU A 53 3.12 -2.03 -11.60
CA LEU A 53 2.82 -0.72 -11.03
C LEU A 53 2.71 0.36 -12.11
N GLN A 54 3.58 0.36 -13.12
CA GLN A 54 3.47 1.29 -14.26
C GLN A 54 2.17 1.07 -15.04
N LEU A 55 1.80 -0.19 -15.28
CA LEU A 55 0.53 -0.52 -15.92
C LEU A 55 -0.68 -0.10 -15.06
N PHE A 56 -0.59 -0.28 -13.74
CA PHE A 56 -1.64 0.18 -12.84
C PHE A 56 -1.78 1.71 -12.87
N GLU A 57 -0.67 2.44 -12.87
CA GLU A 57 -0.66 3.89 -13.03
C GLU A 57 -1.36 4.31 -14.33
N GLU A 58 -1.05 3.68 -15.46
CA GLU A 58 -1.75 3.94 -16.73
C GLU A 58 -3.25 3.65 -16.64
N ILE A 59 -3.65 2.55 -15.97
CA ILE A 59 -5.06 2.20 -15.74
C ILE A 59 -5.79 3.30 -14.97
N THR A 60 -5.14 3.96 -14.00
CA THR A 60 -5.78 5.01 -13.19
C THR A 60 -6.24 6.23 -13.99
N TYR A 61 -5.70 6.42 -15.20
CA TYR A 61 -6.08 7.52 -16.11
C TYR A 61 -7.17 7.14 -17.12
N LEU A 62 -7.59 5.87 -17.18
CA LEU A 62 -8.65 5.43 -18.09
C LEU A 62 -10.01 5.97 -17.63
N GLU A 63 -10.83 6.41 -18.58
CA GLU A 63 -12.19 6.92 -18.29
C GLU A 63 -13.06 5.81 -17.65
N GLU A 64 -12.89 4.57 -18.10
CA GLU A 64 -13.60 3.41 -17.56
C GLU A 64 -13.20 3.07 -16.13
N TYR A 65 -11.98 3.45 -15.70
CA TYR A 65 -11.47 3.25 -14.35
C TYR A 65 -11.66 4.51 -13.50
N TYR A 66 -12.92 4.90 -13.30
CA TYR A 66 -13.27 6.17 -12.65
C TYR A 66 -12.81 6.31 -11.18
N LEU A 67 -12.39 5.23 -10.52
CA LEU A 67 -12.14 5.20 -9.08
C LEU A 67 -11.11 6.24 -8.62
N THR A 68 -9.98 6.33 -9.32
CA THR A 68 -8.93 7.30 -9.00
C THR A 68 -9.42 8.75 -9.16
N ASN A 69 -10.14 9.04 -10.25
CA ASN A 69 -10.70 10.36 -10.48
C ASN A 69 -11.75 10.76 -9.43
N ALA A 70 -12.61 9.81 -9.03
CA ALA A 70 -13.62 10.04 -7.99
C ALA A 70 -12.98 10.29 -6.61
N GLU A 71 -11.89 9.57 -6.28
CA GLU A 71 -11.11 9.83 -5.06
C GLU A 71 -10.47 11.21 -5.09
N ILE A 72 -9.81 11.58 -6.20
CA ILE A 72 -9.22 12.92 -6.39
C ILE A 72 -10.27 14.01 -6.22
N GLU A 73 -11.44 13.88 -6.85
CA GLU A 73 -12.53 14.84 -6.75
C GLU A 73 -13.01 14.98 -5.29
N THR A 74 -13.24 13.85 -4.62
CA THR A 74 -13.74 13.79 -3.24
C THR A 74 -12.74 14.43 -2.29
N LEU A 75 -11.47 14.03 -2.37
CA LEU A 75 -10.40 14.56 -1.52
C LEU A 75 -10.16 16.04 -1.79
N THR A 76 -10.15 16.47 -3.05
CA THR A 76 -10.02 17.90 -3.40
C THR A 76 -11.17 18.72 -2.84
N THR A 77 -12.40 18.22 -2.94
CA THR A 77 -13.60 18.92 -2.47
C THR A 77 -13.65 19.03 -0.95
N HIS A 78 -13.17 18.01 -0.23
CA HIS A 78 -13.34 17.91 1.23
C HIS A 78 -12.04 18.05 2.04
N ALA A 79 -10.89 18.25 1.40
CA ALA A 79 -9.58 18.34 2.07
C ALA A 79 -9.57 19.35 3.23
N GLU A 80 -10.14 20.52 3.03
CA GLU A 80 -10.18 21.55 4.08
C GLU A 80 -11.04 21.13 5.28
N ALA A 81 -12.19 20.50 5.02
CA ALA A 81 -13.08 20.00 6.08
C ALA A 81 -12.41 18.88 6.88
N ILE A 82 -11.68 17.98 6.21
CA ILE A 82 -10.89 16.93 6.84
C ILE A 82 -9.77 17.56 7.69
N ALA A 83 -9.01 18.51 7.12
CA ALA A 83 -7.91 19.17 7.83
C ALA A 83 -8.38 19.93 9.09
N ARG A 84 -9.56 20.53 9.06
CA ARG A 84 -10.14 21.28 10.19
C ARG A 84 -10.40 20.42 11.44
N VAL A 85 -10.60 19.12 11.29
CA VAL A 85 -10.83 18.21 12.44
C VAL A 85 -9.55 17.53 12.92
N ILE A 86 -8.42 17.72 12.25
CA ILE A 86 -7.12 17.17 12.65
C ILE A 86 -6.46 18.13 13.64
N GLU A 87 -6.12 17.62 14.83
CA GLU A 87 -5.49 18.43 15.87
C GLU A 87 -4.06 18.85 15.48
N PRO A 88 -3.63 20.08 15.81
CA PRO A 88 -2.25 20.51 15.60
C PRO A 88 -1.24 19.56 16.25
N GLY A 89 -0.21 19.16 15.51
CA GLY A 89 0.81 18.20 15.97
C GLY A 89 0.49 16.74 15.69
N SER A 90 -0.65 16.43 15.05
CA SER A 90 -0.96 15.10 14.54
C SER A 90 0.02 14.64 13.44
N GLN A 91 0.15 13.33 13.27
CA GLN A 91 0.88 12.70 12.18
C GLN A 91 -0.09 12.09 11.17
N VAL A 92 0.21 12.24 9.88
CA VAL A 92 -0.52 11.57 8.80
C VAL A 92 0.30 10.37 8.35
N ILE A 93 -0.34 9.20 8.30
CA ILE A 93 0.27 7.95 7.85
C ILE A 93 -0.52 7.48 6.64
N GLU A 94 0.17 7.33 5.51
CA GLU A 94 -0.36 6.77 4.28
C GLU A 94 0.04 5.29 4.19
N LEU A 95 -0.95 4.40 4.08
CA LEU A 95 -0.73 2.96 4.05
C LEU A 95 -0.77 2.46 2.60
N GLY A 96 0.42 2.28 2.02
CA GLY A 96 0.57 1.94 0.60
C GLY A 96 0.79 3.20 -0.22
N SER A 97 2.03 3.70 -0.21
CA SER A 97 2.42 4.85 -1.02
C SER A 97 2.72 4.38 -2.45
N GLY A 98 1.71 4.51 -3.31
CA GLY A 98 1.67 4.10 -4.71
C GLY A 98 0.26 4.30 -5.23
#